data_AF-A0A7F5RCI2-F1
#
_entry.id   AF-A0A7F5RCI2-F1
#
_cell.length_a   1.000
_cell.length_b   1.000
_cell.length_c   1.000
_cell.angle_alpha   90.00
_cell.angle_beta   90.00
_cell.angle_gamma   90.00
#
_symmetry.space_group_name_H-M   'P 1'
#
loop_
_entity.id
_entity.type
_entity.pdbx_description
1 polymer ?
#
loop_
_entity_poly.entity_id
_entity_poly.type
_entity_poly.pdbx_seq_one_letter_code
_entity_poly.pdbx_strand_id
1 'polypeptide(L)'
;MQDKIALTIAELVSEQVKQGLKNHVAILEDSVLNAVRSRAVTPSPHVIDTQFQLVQIQQALAKGQIDVAFQQALSASDLSLVVYVCEKVNPQEVFGLDKCILPQHVTLSLIQQLSADLTRNTELKYMYLQEALLNLSTSHPLTKDHIPAILKELLKQLNNFIMSNSTHKCARNMRMLQMITQSLLKS
;
A
#
# COMPACT_ATOMS: atom_id res chain seq x y z
N MET A 1 -30.74 27.53 -38.81
CA MET A 1 -31.78 26.84 -37.99
C MET A 1 -31.24 25.56 -37.35
N GLN A 2 -30.39 24.77 -38.04
CA GLN A 2 -29.78 23.56 -37.50
C GLN A 2 -28.79 23.79 -36.33
N ASP A 3 -27.97 24.85 -36.38
CA ASP A 3 -26.98 25.13 -35.32
C ASP A 3 -27.59 25.47 -33.96
N LYS A 4 -28.76 26.13 -33.97
CA LYS A 4 -29.50 26.49 -32.75
C LYS A 4 -30.05 25.26 -32.03
N ILE A 5 -30.44 24.24 -32.81
CA ILE A 5 -30.93 22.96 -32.29
C ILE A 5 -29.76 22.14 -31.71
N ALA A 6 -28.61 22.12 -32.39
CA ALA A 6 -27.42 21.43 -31.88
C ALA A 6 -26.93 22.00 -30.53
N LEU A 7 -26.93 23.34 -30.39
CA LEU A 7 -26.59 24.01 -29.13
C LEU A 7 -27.58 23.68 -28.01
N THR A 8 -28.88 23.69 -28.32
CA THR A 8 -29.93 23.37 -27.34
C THR A 8 -29.84 21.91 -26.87
N ILE A 9 -29.54 20.98 -27.78
CA ILE A 9 -29.36 19.56 -27.45
C ILE A 9 -28.10 19.37 -26.60
N ALA A 10 -26.98 20.03 -26.93
CA ALA A 10 -25.75 19.91 -26.16
C ALA A 10 -25.93 20.40 -24.72
N GLU A 11 -26.65 21.50 -24.53
CA GLU A 11 -26.95 22.07 -23.22
C GLU A 11 -27.88 21.15 -22.40
N LEU A 12 -28.92 20.61 -23.04
CA LEU A 12 -29.85 19.66 -22.41
C LEU A 12 -29.16 18.34 -22.01
N VAL A 13 -28.24 17.84 -22.85
CA VAL A 13 -27.44 16.64 -22.55
C VAL A 13 -26.47 16.91 -21.40
N SER A 14 -25.85 18.09 -21.34
CA SER A 14 -24.95 18.46 -20.25
C SER A 14 -25.69 18.57 -18.91
N GLU A 15 -26.88 19.17 -18.90
CA GLU A 15 -27.78 19.23 -17.74
C GLU A 15 -28.20 17.81 -17.29
N GLN A 16 -28.63 16.96 -18.22
CA GLN A 16 -29.03 15.57 -17.91
C GLN A 16 -27.86 14.74 -17.37
N VAL A 17 -26.64 14.89 -17.92
CA VAL A 17 -25.44 14.19 -17.41
C VAL A 17 -25.08 14.69 -16.01
N LYS A 18 -25.14 16.01 -15.77
CA LYS A 18 -24.87 16.60 -14.45
C LYS A 18 -25.90 16.15 -13.41
N GLN A 19 -27.17 16.03 -13.80
CA GLN A 19 -28.23 15.56 -12.93
C GLN A 19 -28.13 14.04 -12.69
N GLY A 20 -27.76 13.27 -13.71
CA GLY A 20 -27.46 11.84 -13.59
C GLY A 20 -26.28 11.55 -12.66
N LEU A 21 -25.22 12.39 -12.69
CA LEU A 21 -24.07 12.26 -11.79
C LEU A 21 -24.45 12.61 -10.34
N LYS A 22 -25.24 13.68 -10.13
CA LYS A 22 -25.77 14.04 -8.81
C LYS A 22 -26.65 12.93 -8.22
N ASN A 23 -27.49 12.31 -9.04
CA ASN A 23 -28.33 11.20 -8.59
C ASN A 23 -27.50 9.94 -8.25
N HIS A 24 -26.40 9.67 -8.97
CA HIS A 24 -25.48 8.57 -8.61
C HIS A 24 -24.69 8.84 -7.32
N VAL A 25 -24.28 10.09 -7.06
CA VAL A 25 -23.64 10.47 -5.78
C VAL A 25 -24.62 10.29 -4.62
N ALA A 26 -25.89 10.72 -4.79
CA ALA A 26 -26.91 10.56 -3.77
C ALA A 26 -27.26 9.08 -3.48
N ILE A 27 -27.23 8.21 -4.50
CA ILE A 27 -27.45 6.76 -4.32
C ILE A 27 -26.28 6.08 -3.58
N LEU A 28 -25.04 6.56 -3.77
CA LEU A 28 -23.89 6.10 -3.00
C LEU A 28 -23.96 6.55 -1.54
N GLU A 29 -24.38 7.79 -1.28
CA GLU A 29 -24.60 8.29 0.09
C GLU A 29 -25.75 7.55 0.80
N ASP A 30 -26.87 7.30 0.10
CA ASP A 30 -28.04 6.63 0.67
C ASP A 30 -27.85 5.11 0.85
N SER A 31 -27.03 4.47 0.00
CA SER A 31 -26.60 3.06 0.23
C SER A 31 -25.67 2.92 1.44
N VAL A 32 -24.83 3.91 1.72
CA VAL A 32 -23.97 3.93 2.91
C VAL A 32 -24.80 4.19 4.17
N LEU A 33 -25.83 5.06 4.11
CA LEU A 33 -26.70 5.38 5.25
C LEU A 33 -27.76 4.31 5.55
N ASN A 34 -28.34 3.65 4.54
CA ASN A 34 -29.34 2.60 4.77
C ASN A 34 -28.74 1.24 5.15
N ALA A 35 -27.48 0.95 4.81
CA ALA A 35 -26.78 -0.23 5.32
C ALA A 35 -26.51 -0.18 6.84
N VAL A 36 -26.50 1.01 7.43
CA VAL A 36 -26.31 1.23 8.88
C VAL A 36 -27.60 0.99 9.68
N ARG A 37 -28.78 1.01 9.04
CA ARG A 37 -30.06 0.98 9.74
C ARG A 37 -30.62 -0.40 10.06
N SER A 38 -30.07 -1.47 9.49
CA SER A 38 -30.70 -2.81 9.59
C SER A 38 -29.82 -3.92 10.15
N ARG A 39 -28.67 -3.60 10.76
CA ARG A 39 -27.94 -4.56 11.60
C ARG A 39 -27.38 -3.84 12.82
N ALA A 40 -28.02 -4.06 13.97
CA ALA A 40 -27.44 -3.77 15.27
C ALA A 40 -26.25 -4.71 15.52
N VAL A 41 -25.15 -4.46 14.82
CA VAL A 41 -23.82 -4.93 15.15
C VAL A 41 -23.10 -3.66 15.52
N THR A 42 -22.95 -3.39 16.81
CA THR A 42 -22.07 -2.31 17.27
C THR A 42 -20.70 -2.58 16.67
N PRO A 43 -20.21 -1.81 15.69
CA PRO A 43 -18.90 -2.04 15.15
C PRO A 43 -17.93 -1.83 16.32
N SER A 44 -17.08 -2.82 16.56
CA SER A 44 -15.98 -2.64 17.51
C SER A 44 -15.24 -1.34 17.14
N PRO A 45 -14.86 -0.48 18.11
CA PRO A 45 -14.20 0.80 17.84
C PRO A 45 -13.06 0.68 16.82
N HIS A 46 -12.32 -0.43 16.87
CA HIS A 46 -11.23 -0.76 15.95
C HIS A 46 -11.63 -0.84 14.47
N VAL A 47 -12.85 -1.30 14.13
CA VAL A 47 -13.29 -1.44 12.73
C VAL A 47 -13.57 -0.07 12.10
N ILE A 48 -14.11 0.86 12.90
CA ILE A 48 -14.41 2.23 12.45
C ILE A 48 -13.09 2.98 12.18
N ASP A 49 -12.09 2.79 13.05
CA ASP A 49 -10.77 3.39 12.91
C ASP A 49 -10.04 2.91 11.64
N THR A 50 -10.05 1.61 11.36
CA THR A 50 -9.43 1.06 10.14
C THR A 50 -10.10 1.57 8.86
N GLN A 51 -11.44 1.70 8.87
CA GLN A 51 -12.17 2.19 7.70
C GLN A 51 -11.86 3.67 7.42
N PHE A 52 -11.74 4.49 8.48
CA PHE A 52 -11.35 5.88 8.36
C PHE A 52 -9.91 6.03 7.83
N GLN A 53 -8.98 5.20 8.32
CA GLN A 53 -7.59 5.16 7.82
C GLN A 53 -7.54 4.80 6.33
N LEU A 54 -8.32 3.81 5.90
CA LEU A 54 -8.37 3.40 4.50
C LEU A 54 -8.88 4.54 3.59
N VAL A 55 -9.89 5.30 4.02
CA VAL A 55 -10.38 6.47 3.28
C VAL A 55 -9.29 7.53 3.14
N GLN A 56 -8.53 7.81 4.21
CA GLN A 56 -7.43 8.77 4.13
C GLN A 56 -6.33 8.32 3.17
N ILE A 57 -5.95 7.04 3.24
CA ILE A 57 -4.96 6.45 2.33
C ILE A 57 -5.43 6.56 0.88
N GLN A 58 -6.69 6.26 0.60
CA GLN A 58 -7.27 6.40 -0.73
C GLN A 58 -7.23 7.83 -1.24
N GLN A 59 -7.54 8.81 -0.38
CA GLN A 59 -7.46 10.22 -0.75
C GLN A 59 -6.02 10.67 -1.02
N ALA A 60 -5.04 10.21 -0.24
CA ALA A 60 -3.64 10.50 -0.47
C ALA A 60 -3.16 9.93 -1.81
N LEU A 61 -3.49 8.67 -2.10
CA LEU A 61 -3.18 8.01 -3.38
C LEU A 61 -3.83 8.73 -4.57
N ALA A 62 -5.09 9.15 -4.45
CA ALA A 62 -5.78 9.90 -5.51
C ALA A 62 -5.13 11.26 -5.82
N LYS A 63 -4.44 11.86 -4.84
CA LYS A 63 -3.67 13.11 -4.99
C LYS A 63 -2.22 12.87 -5.45
N GLY A 64 -1.80 11.62 -5.66
CA GLY A 64 -0.41 11.27 -5.97
C GLY A 64 0.55 11.39 -4.78
N GLN A 65 0.03 11.53 -3.55
CA GLN A 65 0.82 11.66 -2.32
C GLN A 65 1.18 10.26 -1.78
N ILE A 66 2.05 9.57 -2.52
CA ILE A 66 2.42 8.18 -2.25
C ILE A 66 3.15 8.03 -0.91
N ASP A 67 4.08 8.94 -0.62
CA ASP A 67 4.82 8.98 0.64
C ASP A 67 3.90 9.09 1.86
N VAL A 68 2.89 9.97 1.79
CA VAL A 68 1.88 10.14 2.83
C VAL A 68 1.03 8.87 2.98
N ALA A 69 0.62 8.25 1.88
CA ALA A 69 -0.15 7.01 1.90
C ALA A 69 0.61 5.87 2.61
N PHE A 70 1.91 5.71 2.32
CA PHE A 70 2.76 4.74 3.01
C PHE A 70 2.90 5.05 4.49
N GLN A 71 3.14 6.32 4.86
CA GLN A 71 3.27 6.71 6.26
C GLN A 71 1.99 6.44 7.06
N GLN A 72 0.82 6.75 6.49
CA GLN A 72 -0.48 6.48 7.12
C GLN A 72 -0.71 4.98 7.30
N ALA A 73 -0.46 4.19 6.26
CA ALA A 73 -0.64 2.73 6.32
C ALA A 73 0.31 2.07 7.34
N LEU A 74 1.58 2.49 7.37
CA LEU A 74 2.56 1.93 8.30
C LEU A 74 2.30 2.35 9.75
N SER A 75 1.75 3.55 9.97
CA SER A 75 1.37 4.04 11.32
C SER A 75 0.14 3.32 11.88
N ALA A 76 -0.74 2.83 11.02
CA ALA A 76 -1.92 2.07 11.43
C ALA A 76 -1.58 0.70 12.05
N SER A 77 -0.35 0.21 11.89
CA SER A 77 0.11 -1.12 12.36
C SER A 77 -0.77 -2.28 11.85
N ASP A 78 -1.46 -2.06 10.73
CA ASP A 78 -2.30 -3.06 10.06
C ASP A 78 -1.65 -3.43 8.72
N LEU A 79 -1.14 -4.66 8.66
CA LEU A 79 -0.48 -5.19 7.45
C LEU A 79 -1.42 -5.18 6.23
N SER A 80 -2.74 -5.28 6.42
CA SER A 80 -3.69 -5.25 5.31
C SER A 80 -3.70 -3.88 4.61
N LEU A 81 -3.57 -2.78 5.35
CA LEU A 81 -3.48 -1.43 4.80
C LEU A 81 -2.15 -1.21 4.07
N VAL A 82 -1.05 -1.74 4.61
CA VAL A 82 0.26 -1.67 3.95
C VAL A 82 0.25 -2.44 2.64
N VAL A 83 -0.28 -3.66 2.65
CA VAL A 83 -0.44 -4.48 1.43
C VAL A 83 -1.37 -3.78 0.44
N TYR A 84 -2.46 -3.14 0.89
CA TYR A 84 -3.34 -2.37 0.02
C TYR A 84 -2.60 -1.24 -0.71
N VAL A 85 -1.76 -0.46 -0.01
CA VAL A 85 -0.95 0.59 -0.66
C VAL A 85 0.03 -0.05 -1.65
N CYS A 86 0.70 -1.13 -1.26
CA CYS A 86 1.62 -1.85 -2.14
C CYS A 86 0.95 -2.37 -3.43
N GLU A 87 -0.31 -2.80 -3.38
CA GLU A 87 -1.06 -3.26 -4.55
C GLU A 87 -1.43 -2.12 -5.52
N LYS A 88 -1.49 -0.88 -5.03
CA LYS A 88 -1.90 0.30 -5.81
C LYS A 88 -0.73 1.09 -6.40
N VAL A 89 0.48 0.86 -5.92
CA VAL A 89 1.66 1.62 -6.29
C VAL A 89 2.73 0.68 -6.84
N ASN A 90 3.42 1.07 -7.91
CA ASN A 90 4.54 0.29 -8.43
C ASN A 90 5.78 0.51 -7.53
N PRO A 91 6.49 -0.54 -7.09
CA PRO A 91 7.75 -0.39 -6.36
C PRO A 91 8.76 0.57 -7.01
N GLN A 92 8.82 0.61 -8.34
CA GLN A 92 9.73 1.49 -9.07
C GLN A 92 9.37 2.99 -8.93
N GLU A 93 8.10 3.31 -8.70
CA GLU A 93 7.68 4.69 -8.41
C GLU A 93 8.09 5.12 -6.99
N VAL A 94 8.27 4.15 -6.09
CA VAL A 94 8.64 4.38 -4.69
C VAL A 94 10.16 4.44 -4.51
N PHE A 95 10.87 3.55 -5.18
CA PHE A 95 12.30 3.27 -5.01
C PHE A 95 13.14 3.62 -6.25
N GLY A 96 12.59 4.47 -7.14
CA GLY A 96 13.17 4.78 -8.44
C GLY A 96 14.58 5.37 -8.38
N LEU A 97 15.30 5.23 -9.51
CA LEU A 97 16.73 5.53 -9.69
C LEU A 97 17.14 6.96 -9.32
N ASP A 98 16.27 7.96 -9.57
CA ASP A 98 16.60 9.36 -9.33
C ASP A 98 16.50 9.75 -7.86
N LYS A 99 15.50 9.23 -7.14
CA LYS A 99 15.32 9.46 -5.69
C LYS A 99 14.26 8.52 -5.12
N CYS A 100 14.61 7.79 -4.06
CA CYS A 100 13.63 7.09 -3.24
C CYS A 100 12.75 8.13 -2.50
N ILE A 101 11.43 8.02 -2.67
CA ILE A 101 10.46 8.95 -2.05
C ILE A 101 10.28 8.68 -0.55
N LEU A 102 10.56 7.44 -0.11
CA LEU A 102 10.37 7.04 1.28
C LEU A 102 11.64 7.34 2.10
N PRO A 103 11.50 8.00 3.25
CA PRO A 103 12.63 8.20 4.14
C PRO A 103 13.07 6.86 4.77
N GLN A 104 14.35 6.76 5.14
CA GLN A 104 14.95 5.49 5.59
C GLN A 104 14.20 4.80 6.75
N HIS A 105 13.63 5.57 7.68
CA HIS A 105 12.85 5.01 8.79
C HIS A 105 11.52 4.39 8.31
N VAL A 106 10.88 4.98 7.29
CA VAL A 106 9.67 4.44 6.66
C VAL A 106 10.02 3.20 5.85
N THR A 107 11.13 3.20 5.10
CA THR A 107 11.63 2.02 4.38
C THR A 107 11.89 0.84 5.33
N LEU A 108 12.47 1.10 6.50
CA LEU A 108 12.70 0.07 7.51
C LEU A 108 11.41 -0.47 8.12
N SER A 109 10.46 0.41 8.43
CA SER A 109 9.13 0.00 8.90
C SER A 109 8.43 -0.86 7.84
N LEU A 110 8.53 -0.49 6.56
CA LEU A 110 7.99 -1.27 5.46
C LEU A 110 8.62 -2.66 5.36
N ILE A 111 9.96 -2.76 5.44
CA ILE A 111 10.67 -4.04 5.47
C ILE A 111 10.17 -4.90 6.63
N GLN A 112 10.11 -4.32 7.84
CA GLN A 112 9.67 -5.02 9.03
C GLN A 112 8.25 -5.56 8.88
N GLN A 113 7.28 -4.72 8.49
CA GLN A 113 5.87 -5.11 8.39
C GLN A 113 5.64 -6.13 7.27
N LEU A 114 6.23 -5.94 6.08
CA LEU A 114 6.09 -6.90 4.98
C LEU A 114 6.76 -8.24 5.30
N SER A 115 7.85 -8.24 6.07
CA SER A 115 8.54 -9.47 6.47
C SER A 115 7.78 -10.31 7.50
N ALA A 116 6.87 -9.70 8.26
CA ALA A 116 6.17 -10.37 9.36
C ALA A 116 5.33 -11.58 8.91
N ASP A 117 4.86 -11.57 7.66
CA ASP A 117 4.19 -12.70 7.03
C ASP A 117 4.57 -12.76 5.54
N LEU A 118 5.35 -13.76 5.14
CA LEU A 118 5.72 -13.96 3.72
C LEU A 118 4.82 -14.99 3.01
N THR A 119 3.84 -15.58 3.70
CA THR A 119 2.99 -16.64 3.15
C THR A 119 1.88 -16.10 2.24
N ARG A 120 1.48 -14.84 2.44
CA ARG A 120 0.45 -14.14 1.65
C ARG A 120 1.04 -12.99 0.85
N ASN A 121 0.51 -12.76 -0.35
CA ASN A 121 0.99 -11.71 -1.28
C ASN A 121 2.50 -11.83 -1.53
N THR A 122 3.03 -13.06 -1.55
CA THR A 122 4.47 -13.36 -1.55
C THR A 122 5.24 -12.68 -2.67
N GLU A 123 4.66 -12.65 -3.87
CA GLU A 123 5.27 -12.04 -5.05
C GLU A 123 5.35 -10.51 -4.93
N LEU A 124 4.25 -9.87 -4.50
CA LEU A 124 4.20 -8.43 -4.24
C LEU A 124 5.20 -8.03 -3.15
N LYS A 125 5.19 -8.76 -2.03
CA LYS A 125 6.11 -8.52 -0.91
C LYS A 125 7.57 -8.71 -1.32
N TYR A 126 7.86 -9.72 -2.13
CA TYR A 126 9.19 -9.90 -2.71
C TYR A 126 9.64 -8.68 -3.51
N MET A 127 8.80 -8.17 -4.43
CA MET A 127 9.16 -7.01 -5.25
C MET A 127 9.44 -5.77 -4.39
N TYR A 128 8.59 -5.50 -3.41
CA TYR A 128 8.78 -4.38 -2.48
C TYR A 128 10.03 -4.53 -1.60
N LEU A 129 10.25 -5.72 -1.03
CA LEU A 129 11.42 -5.99 -0.20
C LEU A 129 12.71 -5.92 -1.00
N GLN A 130 12.71 -6.39 -2.25
CA GLN A 130 13.87 -6.31 -3.13
C GLN A 130 14.29 -4.85 -3.35
N GLU A 131 13.35 -4.01 -3.77
CA GLU A 131 13.63 -2.59 -4.02
C GLU A 131 14.00 -1.82 -2.74
N ALA A 132 13.32 -2.12 -1.63
CA ALA A 132 13.60 -1.51 -0.34
C ALA A 132 15.02 -1.83 0.16
N LEU A 133 15.49 -3.08 -0.01
CA LEU A 133 16.84 -3.47 0.36
C LEU A 133 17.91 -2.84 -0.54
N LEU A 134 17.65 -2.71 -1.84
CA LEU A 134 18.57 -2.06 -2.78
C LEU A 134 18.74 -0.56 -2.51
N ASN A 135 17.70 0.08 -1.94
CA ASN A 135 17.70 1.49 -1.57
C ASN A 135 18.01 1.75 -0.08
N LEU A 136 18.34 0.71 0.68
CA LEU A 136 18.66 0.83 2.09
C LEU A 136 20.08 1.40 2.28
N SER A 137 20.19 2.47 3.07
CA SER A 137 21.47 3.07 3.44
C SER A 137 21.90 2.59 4.83
N THR A 138 22.87 1.67 4.88
CA THR A 138 23.40 1.09 6.13
C THR A 138 24.18 2.09 6.98
N SER A 139 24.73 3.14 6.38
CA SER A 139 25.50 4.19 7.05
C SER A 139 24.66 5.37 7.55
N HIS A 140 23.33 5.33 7.39
CA HIS A 140 22.48 6.46 7.72
C HIS A 140 22.38 6.70 9.24
N PRO A 141 22.73 7.89 9.77
CA PRO A 141 22.94 8.12 11.21
C PRO A 141 21.75 7.78 12.11
N LEU A 142 20.53 8.00 11.64
CA LEU A 142 19.30 7.79 12.42
C LEU A 142 18.81 6.35 12.43
N THR A 143 19.26 5.53 11.49
CA THR A 143 18.69 4.19 11.25
C THR A 143 19.71 3.07 11.39
N LYS A 144 21.01 3.38 11.31
CA LYS A 144 22.13 2.42 11.42
C LYS A 144 22.02 1.47 12.62
N ASP A 145 21.53 1.93 13.76
CA ASP A 145 21.45 1.13 14.98
C ASP A 145 20.26 0.14 14.95
N HIS A 146 19.22 0.45 14.17
CA HIS A 146 18.02 -0.38 14.02
C HIS A 146 18.15 -1.41 12.90
N ILE A 147 18.93 -1.10 11.86
CA ILE A 147 19.10 -1.95 10.67
C ILE A 147 19.50 -3.40 11.01
N PRO A 148 20.51 -3.67 11.88
CA PRO A 148 20.92 -5.04 12.15
C PRO A 148 19.80 -5.90 12.75
N ALA A 149 18.97 -5.33 13.64
CA ALA A 149 17.87 -6.06 14.25
C ALA A 149 16.79 -6.42 13.22
N ILE A 150 16.43 -5.45 12.38
CA ILE A 150 15.40 -5.63 11.33
C ILE A 150 15.85 -6.64 10.27
N LEU A 151 17.10 -6.53 9.79
CA LEU A 151 17.61 -7.45 8.77
C LEU A 151 17.80 -8.88 9.32
N LYS A 152 18.15 -9.04 10.60
CA LYS A 152 18.19 -10.38 11.24
C LYS A 152 16.81 -11.01 11.33
N GLU A 153 15.78 -10.25 11.68
CA GLU A 153 14.41 -10.77 11.69
C GLU A 153 13.93 -11.10 10.27
N LEU A 154 14.23 -10.25 9.28
CA LEU A 154 13.95 -10.57 7.87
C LEU A 154 14.62 -11.89 7.44
N LEU A 155 15.90 -12.10 7.80
CA LEU A 155 16.59 -13.37 7.50
C LEU A 155 15.91 -14.58 8.14
N LYS A 156 15.46 -14.46 9.38
CA LYS A 156 14.72 -15.52 10.07
C LYS A 156 13.42 -15.85 9.32
N GLN A 157 12.65 -14.83 8.93
CA GLN A 157 11.40 -15.01 8.17
C GLN A 157 11.65 -15.63 6.79
N LEU A 158 12.71 -15.21 6.09
CA LEU A 158 13.10 -15.80 4.80
C LEU A 158 13.52 -17.27 4.94
N ASN A 159 14.31 -17.61 5.96
CA ASN A 159 14.69 -18.99 6.25
C ASN A 159 13.46 -19.86 6.50
N ASN A 160 12.55 -19.41 7.37
CA ASN A 160 11.31 -20.11 7.68
C ASN A 160 10.47 -20.36 6.42
N PHE A 161 10.34 -19.34 5.56
CA PHE A 161 9.64 -19.46 4.29
C PHE A 161 10.29 -20.50 3.37
N ILE A 162 11.61 -20.42 3.16
CA ILE A 162 12.36 -21.30 2.24
C ILE A 162 12.32 -22.76 2.72
N MET A 163 12.46 -23.00 4.03
CA MET A 163 12.39 -24.33 4.62
C MET A 163 11.00 -24.95 4.48
N SER A 164 9.95 -24.14 4.72
CA SER A 164 8.56 -24.62 4.69
C SER A 164 8.00 -24.72 3.27
N ASN A 165 8.58 -24.03 2.29
CA ASN A 165 8.03 -23.86 0.93
C ASN A 165 9.09 -24.10 -0.15
N SER A 166 9.83 -25.21 -0.06
CA SER A 166 10.97 -25.50 -0.94
C SER A 166 10.63 -25.61 -2.43
N THR A 167 9.40 -26.01 -2.76
CA THR A 167 8.87 -26.17 -4.12
C THR A 167 8.06 -24.96 -4.62
N HIS A 168 7.89 -23.92 -3.81
CA HIS A 168 7.08 -22.76 -4.17
C HIS A 168 7.72 -21.95 -5.29
N LYS A 169 6.91 -21.39 -6.20
CA LYS A 169 7.39 -20.61 -7.36
C LYS A 169 8.32 -19.45 -6.98
N CYS A 170 8.10 -18.83 -5.83
CA CYS A 170 8.92 -17.73 -5.31
C CYS A 170 10.13 -18.18 -4.49
N ALA A 171 10.37 -19.47 -4.28
CA ALA A 171 11.46 -19.95 -3.41
C ALA A 171 12.85 -19.48 -3.89
N ARG A 172 13.08 -19.46 -5.21
CA ARG A 172 14.32 -18.90 -5.79
C ARG A 172 14.47 -17.42 -5.47
N ASN A 173 13.40 -16.65 -5.65
CA ASN A 173 13.37 -15.20 -5.37
C ASN A 173 13.65 -14.92 -3.88
N MET A 174 13.06 -15.69 -2.97
CA MET A 174 13.32 -15.54 -1.53
C MET A 174 14.76 -15.90 -1.14
N ARG A 175 15.39 -16.88 -1.80
CA ARG A 175 16.83 -17.16 -1.62
C ARG A 175 17.70 -16.00 -2.10
N MET A 176 17.37 -15.37 -3.22
CA MET A 176 18.10 -14.18 -3.68
C MET A 176 17.98 -13.03 -2.67
N LEU A 177 16.76 -12.78 -2.16
CA LEU A 177 16.52 -11.77 -1.14
C LEU A 177 17.31 -12.06 0.15
N GLN A 178 17.39 -13.33 0.53
CA GLN A 178 18.20 -13.78 1.67
C GLN A 178 19.69 -13.45 1.47
N MET A 179 20.25 -13.70 0.29
CA MET A 179 21.65 -13.39 -0.01
C MET A 179 21.93 -11.88 0.04
N ILE A 180 21.04 -11.04 -0.52
CA ILE A 180 21.15 -9.58 -0.44
C ILE A 180 21.14 -9.13 1.01
N THR A 181 20.19 -9.63 1.81
CA THR A 181 20.05 -9.29 3.23
C THR A 181 21.30 -9.70 4.02
N GLN A 182 21.88 -10.87 3.74
CA GLN A 182 23.14 -11.30 4.37
C GLN A 182 24.33 -10.41 3.98
N SER A 183 24.38 -9.93 2.74
CA SER A 183 25.43 -9.01 2.28
C SER A 183 25.34 -7.67 3.02
N LEU A 184 24.14 -7.11 3.17
CA LEU A 184 23.90 -5.85 3.88
C LEU A 184 24.20 -5.91 5.38
N LEU A 185 24.12 -7.10 6.00
CA LEU A 185 24.53 -7.29 7.39
C LEU A 185 26.05 -7.36 7.58
N LYS A 186 26.81 -7.56 6.49
CA LYS A 186 28.27 -7.68 6.51
C LYS A 186 28.98 -6.41 6.02
N SER A 187 28.25 -5.48 5.38
CA SER A 187 28.72 -4.17 4.94
C SER A 187 28.80 -3.19 6.11
#